data_AF-D8V3J2-F1
#
_entry.id   AF-D8V3J2-F1
#
_cell.length_a   1.000
_cell.length_b   1.000
_cell.length_c   1.000
_cell.angle_alpha   90.00
_cell.angle_beta   90.00
_cell.angle_gamma   90.00
#
_symmetry.space_group_name_H-M   'P 1'
#
loop_
_entity.id
_entity.type
_entity.pdbx_description
1 polymer ?
#
loop_
_entity_poly.entity_id
_entity_poly.type
_entity_poly.pdbx_seq_one_letter_code
_entity_poly.pdbx_strand_id
1 'polypeptide(L)'
;ALLEIPSDKVPRFVNLPPETPRRRKPMILLDNILRYCLDDIFKGFFDYDALNAYSMKMTRDAEYDLVHEMEASLMELMSSSLKQRLTAEPVRFVYQRDMPDAMVEMLRDKLTISRYDSIIPGGRYHNFKDFIGFPNVGKANLVNKPLPRLRHIWFDKFRNGFDAIRERDVLLYYPYHTFEHVLELLRQASFDPNVLAIKINIY
;
A
#
# COMPACT_ATOMS: atom_id res chain seq x y z
N ALA A 1 17.38 20.51 -2.08
CA ALA A 1 17.51 19.04 -2.22
C ALA A 1 16.16 18.38 -1.97
N LEU A 2 15.95 17.15 -2.45
CA LEU A 2 14.77 16.34 -2.14
C LEU A 2 15.18 15.18 -1.23
N LEU A 3 14.37 14.90 -0.22
CA LEU A 3 14.53 13.74 0.66
C LEU A 3 13.31 12.84 0.48
N GLU A 4 13.54 11.62 0.00
CA GLU A 4 12.51 10.59 -0.04
C GLU A 4 12.28 10.04 1.37
N ILE A 5 11.02 9.85 1.76
CA ILE A 5 10.67 9.24 3.04
C ILE A 5 10.66 7.71 2.83
N PRO A 6 11.59 6.94 3.43
CA PRO A 6 11.75 5.52 3.11
C PRO A 6 10.76 4.65 3.91
N SER A 7 9.45 4.92 3.78
CA SER A 7 8.37 4.19 4.47
C SER A 7 8.35 2.69 4.16
N ASP A 8 8.93 2.30 3.03
CA ASP A 8 8.92 0.92 2.55
C ASP A 8 10.08 0.09 3.13
N LYS A 9 11.10 0.76 3.68
CA LYS A 9 12.31 0.13 4.25
C LYS A 9 12.38 0.29 5.77
N VAL A 10 11.81 1.37 6.30
CA VAL A 10 11.88 1.73 7.71
C VAL A 10 10.46 1.97 8.23
N PRO A 11 10.10 1.48 9.43
CA PRO A 11 8.78 1.75 10.00
C PRO A 11 8.55 3.25 10.13
N ARG A 12 7.43 3.72 9.61
CA ARG A 12 7.07 5.14 9.64
C ARG A 12 6.83 5.67 11.06
N PHE A 13 6.47 4.80 12.00
CA PHE A 13 6.25 5.12 13.41
C PHE A 13 7.41 4.57 14.24
N VAL A 14 8.22 5.44 14.83
CA VAL A 14 9.39 5.07 15.64
C VAL A 14 9.11 5.38 17.10
N ASN A 15 9.34 4.39 17.98
CA ASN A 15 9.22 4.58 19.42
C ASN A 15 10.43 5.33 19.95
N LEU A 16 10.18 6.37 20.74
CA LEU A 16 11.22 7.13 21.42
C LEU A 16 11.49 6.56 22.81
N PRO A 17 12.70 6.74 23.36
CA PRO A 17 12.98 6.39 24.74
C PRO A 17 12.04 7.17 25.68
N PRO A 18 11.43 6.53 26.68
CA PRO A 18 10.49 7.20 27.57
C PRO A 18 11.23 8.14 28.52
N GLU A 19 10.94 9.43 28.43
CA GLU A 19 11.30 10.39 29.47
C GLU A 19 10.46 10.17 30.73
N THR A 20 11.01 10.58 31.88
CA THR A 20 10.30 10.49 33.16
C THR A 20 9.00 11.32 33.08
N PRO A 21 7.82 10.73 33.40
CA PRO A 21 7.59 9.40 33.97
C PRO A 21 7.53 8.26 32.92
N ARG A 22 8.09 7.09 33.28
CA ARG A 22 8.13 5.83 32.48
C ARG A 22 6.78 5.27 31.98
N ARG A 23 5.67 5.94 32.29
CA ARG A 23 4.32 5.59 31.79
C ARG A 23 4.07 6.08 30.37
N ARG A 24 4.82 7.09 29.90
CA ARG A 24 4.67 7.63 28.55
C ARG A 24 5.20 6.63 27.53
N LYS A 25 4.49 6.50 26.41
CA LYS A 25 4.93 5.73 25.25
C LYS A 25 5.08 6.68 24.06
N PRO A 26 6.12 7.53 24.06
CA PRO A 26 6.31 8.52 23.02
C PRO A 26 6.67 7.85 21.70
N MET A 27 6.13 8.38 20.62
CA MET A 27 6.43 7.97 19.26
C MET A 27 6.56 9.18 18.37
N ILE A 28 7.35 9.05 17.32
CA ILE A 28 7.57 10.10 16.32
C ILE A 28 7.42 9.51 14.93
N LEU A 29 6.90 10.32 14.01
CA LEU A 29 6.87 9.98 12.58
C LEU A 29 8.28 10.08 11.99
N LEU A 30 8.61 9.15 11.11
CA LEU A 30 9.85 9.14 10.34
C LEU A 30 10.07 10.47 9.61
N ASP A 31 9.00 11.05 9.06
CA ASP A 31 8.98 12.39 8.44
C ASP A 31 9.58 13.46 9.37
N ASN A 32 9.31 13.37 10.68
CA ASN A 32 9.80 14.34 11.66
C ASN A 32 11.21 14.03 12.15
N ILE A 33 11.64 12.77 12.13
CA ILE A 33 13.04 12.41 12.39
C ILE A 33 13.93 13.03 11.31
N LEU A 34 13.57 12.87 10.03
CA LEU A 34 14.32 13.47 8.92
C LEU A 34 14.39 15.00 9.05
N ARG A 35 13.30 15.64 9.50
CA ARG A 35 13.27 17.08 9.75
C ARG A 35 14.16 17.51 10.91
N TYR A 36 14.21 16.73 11.97
CA TYR A 36 15.08 17.00 13.11
C TYR A 36 16.56 16.84 12.75
N CYS A 37 16.87 15.83 11.93
CA CYS A 37 18.24 15.50 11.49
C CYS A 37 18.67 16.19 10.19
N LEU A 38 18.00 17.27 9.73
CA LEU A 38 18.39 17.95 8.47
C LEU A 38 19.82 18.47 8.53
N ASP A 39 20.22 19.03 9.67
CA ASP A 39 21.58 19.53 9.89
C ASP A 39 22.61 18.41 9.72
N ASP A 40 22.38 17.26 10.38
CA ASP A 40 23.26 16.10 10.29
C ASP A 40 23.39 15.55 8.86
N ILE A 41 22.34 15.68 8.04
CA ILE A 41 22.33 15.21 6.65
C ILE A 41 23.16 16.13 5.75
N PHE A 42 23.09 17.45 5.93
CA PHE A 42 23.66 18.41 4.97
C PHE A 42 24.97 19.08 5.42
N LYS A 43 25.27 19.17 6.73
CA LYS A 43 26.46 19.86 7.26
C LYS A 43 27.79 19.35 6.73
N GLY A 44 27.85 18.09 6.28
CA GLY A 44 29.07 17.49 5.75
C GLY A 44 29.44 17.94 4.33
N PHE A 45 28.50 18.54 3.59
CA PHE A 45 28.67 18.82 2.16
C PHE A 45 28.23 20.23 1.74
N PHE A 46 27.50 20.96 2.60
CA PHE A 46 26.93 22.26 2.29
C PHE A 46 27.13 23.24 3.44
N ASP A 47 27.50 24.47 3.10
CA ASP A 47 27.46 25.61 4.02
C ASP A 47 26.08 26.30 3.90
N TYR A 48 25.47 26.65 5.03
CA TYR A 48 24.14 27.27 5.07
C TYR A 48 23.92 28.04 6.37
N ASP A 49 23.03 29.05 6.33
CA ASP A 49 22.59 29.78 7.52
C ASP A 49 21.36 29.11 8.19
N ALA A 50 20.48 28.52 7.38
CA ALA A 50 19.26 27.86 7.84
C ALA A 50 18.81 26.76 6.88
N LEU A 51 18.22 25.70 7.43
CA LEU A 51 17.60 24.61 6.68
C LEU A 51 16.10 24.58 6.95
N ASN A 52 15.30 24.67 5.88
CA ASN A 52 13.86 24.53 5.93
C ASN A 52 13.41 23.33 5.10
N ALA A 53 12.47 22.55 5.62
CA ALA A 53 11.90 21.39 4.92
C ALA A 53 10.39 21.53 4.78
N TYR A 54 9.89 21.16 3.60
CA TYR A 54 8.48 21.18 3.26
C TYR A 54 8.13 19.84 2.62
N SER A 55 7.05 19.20 3.10
CA SER A 55 6.60 17.94 2.52
C SER A 55 5.88 18.18 1.21
N MET A 56 5.99 17.19 0.33
CA MET A 56 5.22 17.13 -0.90
C MET A 56 4.89 15.69 -1.25
N LYS A 57 3.84 15.49 -2.04
CA LYS A 57 3.43 14.21 -2.61
C LYS A 57 2.94 14.44 -4.03
N MET A 58 3.51 13.68 -4.95
CA MET A 58 2.99 13.55 -6.31
C MET A 58 2.13 12.29 -6.41
N THR A 59 1.00 12.41 -7.08
CA THR A 59 0.16 11.28 -7.50
C THR A 59 0.01 11.37 -9.02
N ARG A 60 0.35 10.28 -9.71
CA ARG A 60 0.12 10.13 -11.14
C ARG A 60 -1.15 9.33 -11.34
N ASP A 61 -1.81 9.54 -12.47
CA ASP A 61 -3.00 8.73 -12.76
C ASP A 61 -2.63 7.26 -12.84
N ALA A 62 -3.56 6.42 -12.39
CA ALA A 62 -3.55 5.04 -12.83
C ALA A 62 -4.11 5.05 -14.26
N GLU A 63 -3.44 4.35 -15.16
CA GLU A 63 -3.72 4.34 -16.61
C GLU A 63 -5.23 4.32 -16.95
N TYR A 64 -5.59 5.06 -18.00
CA TYR A 64 -6.94 5.21 -18.57
C TYR A 64 -7.41 3.91 -19.28
N ASP A 65 -7.19 2.74 -18.67
CA ASP A 65 -7.35 1.43 -19.31
C ASP A 65 -8.83 1.00 -19.38
N LEU A 66 -9.65 1.43 -18.42
CA LEU A 66 -11.08 1.07 -18.33
C LEU A 66 -11.92 1.61 -19.49
N VAL A 67 -11.48 2.68 -20.17
CA VAL A 67 -12.25 3.27 -21.28
C VAL A 67 -12.04 2.51 -22.58
N HIS A 68 -10.87 1.88 -22.77
CA HIS A 68 -10.59 1.07 -23.97
C HIS A 68 -11.24 -0.31 -23.97
N GLU A 69 -11.58 -0.87 -22.80
CA GLU A 69 -12.31 -2.16 -22.71
C GLU A 69 -13.71 -2.10 -23.34
N MET A 70 -14.31 -0.90 -23.46
CA MET A 70 -15.64 -0.73 -24.05
C MET A 70 -15.62 -0.56 -25.59
N GLU A 71 -14.47 -0.22 -26.19
CA GLU A 71 -14.40 0.21 -27.59
C GLU A 71 -13.47 -0.62 -28.49
N ALA A 72 -12.70 -1.57 -27.97
CA ALA A 72 -11.65 -2.26 -28.74
C ALA A 72 -11.90 -3.76 -29.02
N SER A 73 -11.35 -4.24 -30.14
CA SER A 73 -11.32 -5.66 -30.49
C SER A 73 -10.20 -6.40 -29.72
N LEU A 74 -10.37 -7.71 -29.46
CA LEU A 74 -9.46 -8.53 -28.62
C LEU A 74 -7.96 -8.44 -29.00
N MET A 75 -7.66 -8.17 -30.27
CA MET A 75 -6.30 -8.11 -30.82
C MET A 75 -5.60 -6.76 -30.53
N GLU A 76 -6.37 -5.68 -30.40
CA GLU A 76 -5.86 -4.33 -30.07
C GLU A 76 -5.47 -4.25 -28.60
N LEU A 77 -6.29 -4.83 -27.70
CA LEU A 77 -6.06 -4.89 -26.26
C LEU A 77 -4.73 -5.59 -25.87
N MET A 78 -4.31 -6.61 -26.62
CA MET A 78 -3.04 -7.31 -26.34
C MET A 78 -1.80 -6.48 -26.72
N SER A 79 -1.94 -5.51 -27.64
CA SER A 79 -0.81 -4.75 -28.17
C SER A 79 -0.55 -3.43 -27.41
N SER A 80 -1.60 -2.82 -26.86
CA SER A 80 -1.54 -1.54 -26.15
C SER A 80 -0.98 -1.67 -24.72
N SER A 81 -1.39 -2.71 -24.01
CA SER A 81 -1.07 -2.96 -22.59
C SER A 81 0.43 -3.09 -22.29
N LEU A 82 1.26 -3.43 -23.29
CA LEU A 82 2.72 -3.53 -23.14
C LEU A 82 3.47 -2.20 -23.34
N LYS A 83 2.84 -1.19 -23.95
CA LYS A 83 3.51 0.05 -24.39
C LYS A 83 3.32 1.25 -23.46
N GLN A 84 2.43 1.17 -22.47
CA GLN A 84 1.87 2.35 -21.81
C GLN A 84 2.45 2.70 -20.42
N ARG A 85 3.39 1.91 -19.92
CA ARG A 85 4.00 2.12 -18.58
C ARG A 85 4.89 3.37 -18.46
N LEU A 86 5.21 4.04 -19.57
CA LEU A 86 6.13 5.19 -19.63
C LEU A 86 5.44 6.54 -19.88
N THR A 87 4.12 6.56 -20.09
CA THR A 87 3.36 7.73 -20.61
C THR A 87 2.22 8.19 -19.70
N ALA A 88 2.29 7.94 -18.39
CA ALA A 88 1.28 8.43 -17.45
C ALA A 88 1.42 9.94 -17.18
N GLU A 89 0.36 10.70 -17.44
CA GLU A 89 0.28 12.14 -17.18
C GLU A 89 0.30 12.44 -15.66
N PRO A 90 1.06 13.45 -15.21
CA PRO A 90 1.06 13.86 -13.80
C PRO A 90 -0.25 14.55 -13.43
N VAL A 91 -1.05 13.96 -12.54
CA VAL A 91 -2.40 14.49 -12.27
C VAL A 91 -2.47 15.39 -11.04
N ARG A 92 -1.69 15.09 -9.99
CA ARG A 92 -1.87 15.78 -8.71
C ARG A 92 -0.57 15.96 -7.94
N PHE A 93 -0.26 17.22 -7.65
CA PHE A 93 0.85 17.63 -6.80
C PHE A 93 0.30 18.28 -5.52
N VAL A 94 0.61 17.67 -4.38
CA VAL A 94 0.24 18.19 -3.06
C VAL A 94 1.51 18.63 -2.34
N TYR A 95 1.50 19.80 -1.72
CA TYR A 95 2.66 20.34 -1.01
C TYR A 95 2.26 21.01 0.30
N GLN A 96 3.20 21.21 1.21
CA GLN A 96 2.95 21.86 2.50
C GLN A 96 2.58 23.35 2.34
N ARG A 97 1.55 23.83 3.04
CA ARG A 97 1.01 25.21 2.90
C ARG A 97 2.03 26.35 3.05
N ASP A 98 3.05 26.16 3.86
CA ASP A 98 4.10 27.13 4.17
C ASP A 98 5.31 27.03 3.24
N MET A 99 5.26 26.17 2.21
CA MET A 99 6.30 26.09 1.20
C MET A 99 6.39 27.43 0.44
N PRO A 100 7.57 28.07 0.35
CA PRO A 100 7.74 29.32 -0.37
C PRO A 100 7.34 29.18 -1.84
N ASP A 101 6.65 30.17 -2.39
CA ASP A 101 6.15 30.15 -3.78
C ASP A 101 7.26 29.90 -4.80
N ALA A 102 8.46 30.44 -4.55
CA ALA A 102 9.63 30.18 -5.40
C ALA A 102 10.01 28.68 -5.48
N MET A 103 9.83 27.93 -4.39
CA MET A 103 10.05 26.48 -4.38
C MET A 103 8.90 25.74 -5.06
N VAL A 104 7.65 26.21 -4.90
CA VAL A 104 6.48 25.65 -5.57
C VAL A 104 6.59 25.77 -7.09
N GLU A 105 6.93 26.96 -7.61
CA GLU A 105 7.13 27.18 -9.05
C GLU A 105 8.33 26.37 -9.58
N MET A 106 9.43 26.27 -8.82
CA MET A 106 10.55 25.42 -9.19
C MET A 106 10.13 23.94 -9.32
N LEU A 107 9.35 23.43 -8.36
CA LEU A 107 8.84 22.05 -8.42
C LEU A 107 7.83 21.87 -9.57
N ARG A 108 6.99 22.86 -9.82
CA ARG A 108 6.04 22.88 -10.94
C ARG A 108 6.75 22.73 -12.29
N ASP A 109 7.80 23.51 -12.50
CA ASP A 109 8.59 23.46 -13.73
C ASP A 109 9.34 22.14 -13.87
N LYS A 110 9.94 21.63 -12.78
CA LYS A 110 10.71 20.38 -12.79
C LYS A 110 9.85 19.13 -12.93
N LEU A 111 8.60 19.17 -12.48
CA LEU A 111 7.66 18.07 -12.57
C LEU A 111 6.78 18.15 -13.83
N THR A 112 7.02 19.15 -14.70
CA THR A 112 6.27 19.39 -15.95
C THR A 112 4.77 19.46 -15.71
N ILE A 113 4.37 20.18 -14.65
CA ILE A 113 2.97 20.27 -14.24
C ILE A 113 2.24 21.24 -15.17
N SER A 114 1.33 20.70 -15.98
CA SER A 114 0.55 21.41 -16.98
C SER A 114 -0.56 22.27 -16.36
N ARG A 115 -1.29 23.02 -17.19
CA ARG A 115 -2.48 23.79 -16.73
C ARG A 115 -3.66 22.89 -16.32
N TYR A 116 -3.68 21.64 -16.78
CA TYR A 116 -4.74 20.67 -16.47
C TYR A 116 -4.45 19.92 -15.16
N ASP A 117 -3.21 20.00 -14.68
CA ASP A 117 -2.76 19.25 -13.52
C ASP A 117 -3.11 20.02 -12.23
N SER A 118 -3.46 19.28 -11.18
CA SER A 118 -3.91 19.88 -9.94
C SER A 118 -2.76 20.12 -8.96
N ILE A 119 -2.49 21.39 -8.66
CA ILE A 119 -1.56 21.83 -7.62
C ILE A 119 -2.37 22.22 -6.37
N ILE A 120 -2.16 21.52 -5.25
CA ILE A 120 -2.98 21.68 -4.05
C ILE A 120 -2.10 21.92 -2.81
N PRO A 121 -2.25 23.06 -2.11
CA PRO A 121 -1.64 23.24 -0.80
C PRO A 121 -2.34 22.37 0.25
N GLY A 122 -1.56 21.58 0.98
CA GLY A 122 -2.01 20.57 1.93
C GLY A 122 -1.30 20.64 3.29
N GLY A 123 -1.69 19.74 4.19
CA GLY A 123 -1.09 19.64 5.51
C GLY A 123 0.35 19.08 5.47
N ARG A 124 1.04 19.15 6.61
CA ARG A 124 2.42 18.67 6.78
C ARG A 124 2.63 17.19 6.50
N TYR A 125 1.63 16.35 6.74
CA TYR A 125 1.76 14.90 6.55
C TYR A 125 0.90 14.46 5.37
N HIS A 126 1.49 13.64 4.50
CA HIS A 126 0.79 12.95 3.44
C HIS A 126 0.79 11.44 3.71
N ASN A 127 0.17 10.64 2.84
CA ASN A 127 0.10 9.17 3.00
C ASN A 127 -0.51 8.71 4.34
N PHE A 128 -1.66 9.25 4.72
CA PHE A 128 -2.40 8.76 5.91
C PHE A 128 -2.80 7.28 5.82
N LYS A 129 -2.73 6.67 4.63
CA LYS A 129 -2.87 5.21 4.45
C LYS A 129 -1.91 4.39 5.33
N ASP A 130 -0.76 4.95 5.70
CA ASP A 130 0.23 4.25 6.53
C ASP A 130 -0.29 4.00 7.96
N PHE A 131 -1.35 4.70 8.38
CA PHE A 131 -2.03 4.43 9.65
C PHE A 131 -2.78 3.10 9.65
N ILE A 132 -2.99 2.46 8.49
CA ILE A 132 -3.47 1.07 8.43
C ILE A 132 -2.48 0.14 9.15
N GLY A 133 -1.17 0.42 9.03
CA GLY A 133 -0.10 -0.29 9.74
C GLY A 133 0.29 0.34 11.08
N PHE A 134 -0.58 1.17 11.68
CA PHE A 134 -0.26 1.84 12.94
C PHE A 134 -0.01 0.83 14.08
N PRO A 135 1.12 0.91 14.80
CA PRO A 135 1.44 -0.07 15.82
C PRO A 135 0.55 0.09 17.05
N ASN A 136 0.04 -1.01 17.59
CA ASN A 136 -0.59 -0.99 18.91
C ASN A 136 0.48 -0.92 20.00
N VAL A 137 0.70 0.29 20.52
CA VAL A 137 1.67 0.54 21.58
C VAL A 137 1.06 0.38 22.98
N GLY A 138 -0.26 0.15 23.11
CA GLY A 138 -0.97 0.07 24.38
C GLY A 138 -1.30 -1.35 24.85
N LYS A 139 -2.53 -1.52 25.34
CA LYS A 139 -3.08 -2.81 25.80
C LYS A 139 -3.89 -3.46 24.68
N ALA A 140 -4.22 -4.74 24.83
CA ALA A 140 -5.00 -5.49 23.85
C ALA A 140 -6.43 -4.93 23.63
N ASN A 141 -6.97 -4.14 24.56
CA ASN A 141 -8.28 -3.51 24.43
C ASN A 141 -8.33 -2.39 23.38
N LEU A 142 -7.18 -1.93 22.87
CA LEU A 142 -7.10 -0.93 21.81
C LEU A 142 -7.23 -1.55 20.41
N VAL A 143 -7.27 -2.87 20.31
CA VAL A 143 -7.34 -3.61 19.05
C VAL A 143 -8.53 -4.57 19.11
N ASN A 144 -9.21 -4.74 17.98
CA ASN A 144 -10.27 -5.72 17.86
C ASN A 144 -9.72 -7.12 18.12
N LYS A 145 -10.44 -7.92 18.90
CA LYS A 145 -10.05 -9.31 19.15
C LYS A 145 -10.09 -10.09 17.82
N PRO A 146 -9.08 -10.90 17.51
CA PRO A 146 -9.11 -11.73 16.32
C PRO A 146 -10.26 -12.73 16.44
N LEU A 147 -11.06 -12.83 15.39
CA LEU A 147 -12.09 -13.86 15.27
C LEU A 147 -11.44 -15.10 14.63
N PRO A 148 -11.36 -16.24 15.33
CA PRO A 148 -10.76 -17.43 14.76
C PRO A 148 -11.59 -17.91 13.56
N ARG A 149 -10.92 -18.18 12.45
CA ARG A 149 -11.54 -18.70 11.24
C ARG A 149 -11.92 -20.17 11.46
N LEU A 150 -13.17 -20.52 11.17
CA LEU A 150 -13.71 -21.85 11.41
C LEU A 150 -13.33 -22.81 10.28
N ARG A 151 -13.00 -24.06 10.65
CA ARG A 151 -12.99 -25.18 9.72
C ARG A 151 -14.44 -25.62 9.47
N HIS A 152 -14.75 -25.99 8.23
CA HIS A 152 -16.06 -26.50 7.89
C HIS A 152 -16.04 -28.00 8.15
N ILE A 153 -16.68 -28.41 9.24
CA ILE A 153 -16.62 -29.77 9.83
C ILE A 153 -16.95 -30.86 8.81
N TRP A 154 -17.70 -30.53 7.75
CA TRP A 154 -18.02 -31.45 6.66
C TRP A 154 -16.79 -32.09 6.02
N PHE A 155 -15.71 -31.33 5.79
CA PHE A 155 -14.51 -31.86 5.14
C PHE A 155 -13.79 -32.92 5.98
N ASP A 156 -13.91 -32.87 7.31
CA ASP A 156 -13.21 -33.78 8.21
C ASP A 156 -13.88 -35.17 8.28
N LYS A 157 -15.07 -35.33 7.68
CA LYS A 157 -15.82 -36.60 7.66
C LYS A 157 -15.42 -37.53 6.50
N PHE A 158 -14.63 -37.04 5.55
CA PHE A 158 -14.30 -37.75 4.32
C PHE A 158 -12.79 -37.91 4.15
N ARG A 159 -12.39 -38.84 3.29
CA ARG A 159 -10.97 -39.15 3.05
C ARG A 159 -10.23 -38.02 2.32
N ASN A 160 -10.91 -37.33 1.42
CA ASN A 160 -10.37 -36.23 0.62
C ASN A 160 -11.45 -35.17 0.35
N GLY A 161 -11.04 -34.02 -0.17
CA GLY A 161 -11.97 -32.92 -0.47
C GLY A 161 -12.97 -33.26 -1.57
N PHE A 162 -12.60 -34.12 -2.53
CA PHE A 162 -13.48 -34.53 -3.64
C PHE A 162 -14.68 -35.34 -3.15
N ASP A 163 -14.47 -36.25 -2.20
CA ASP A 163 -15.53 -37.07 -1.62
C ASP A 163 -16.55 -36.22 -0.85
N ALA A 164 -16.06 -35.22 -0.11
CA ALA A 164 -16.91 -34.28 0.62
C ALA A 164 -17.83 -33.46 -0.31
N ILE A 165 -17.29 -33.03 -1.47
CA ILE A 165 -18.03 -32.24 -2.47
C ILE A 165 -18.96 -33.13 -3.30
N ARG A 166 -18.55 -34.37 -3.61
CA ARG A 166 -19.37 -35.34 -4.34
C ARG A 166 -20.65 -35.68 -3.58
N GLU A 167 -20.57 -35.77 -2.25
CA GLU A 167 -21.71 -36.09 -1.41
C GLU A 167 -22.73 -34.94 -1.38
N ARG A 168 -22.27 -33.68 -1.21
CA ARG A 168 -23.13 -32.48 -1.19
C ARG A 168 -22.35 -31.22 -1.60
N ASP A 169 -23.07 -30.26 -2.18
CA ASP A 169 -22.56 -28.92 -2.41
C ASP A 169 -22.10 -28.26 -1.10
N VAL A 170 -20.92 -27.64 -1.14
CA VAL A 170 -20.30 -26.98 0.02
C VAL A 170 -20.22 -25.49 -0.23
N LEU A 171 -20.87 -24.70 0.63
CA LEU A 171 -20.77 -23.25 0.65
C LEU A 171 -19.85 -22.80 1.80
N LEU A 172 -18.79 -22.07 1.47
CA LEU A 172 -17.89 -21.45 2.45
C LEU A 172 -18.11 -19.94 2.47
N TYR A 173 -18.33 -19.38 3.65
CA TYR A 173 -18.50 -17.94 3.83
C TYR A 173 -17.29 -17.31 4.53
N TYR A 174 -16.59 -16.39 3.85
CA TYR A 174 -15.38 -15.72 4.34
C TYR A 174 -15.70 -14.33 4.92
N PRO A 175 -14.97 -13.86 5.95
CA PRO A 175 -13.81 -14.48 6.61
C PRO A 175 -14.15 -15.48 7.73
N TYR A 176 -15.43 -15.82 7.95
CA TYR A 176 -15.87 -16.73 9.00
C TYR A 176 -15.26 -18.14 8.87
N HIS A 177 -15.18 -18.65 7.65
CA HIS A 177 -14.51 -19.91 7.34
C HIS A 177 -13.04 -19.69 6.92
N THR A 178 -12.24 -20.73 7.05
CA THR A 178 -10.88 -20.72 6.51
C THR A 178 -10.84 -20.92 4.99
N PHE A 179 -9.98 -20.18 4.31
CA PHE A 179 -9.68 -20.37 2.88
C PHE A 179 -8.82 -21.62 2.64
N GLU A 180 -8.30 -22.22 3.72
CA GLU A 180 -7.48 -23.43 3.69
C GLU A 180 -8.15 -24.60 2.94
N HIS A 181 -9.48 -24.72 2.99
CA HIS A 181 -10.16 -25.80 2.25
C HIS A 181 -9.98 -25.70 0.74
N VAL A 182 -9.95 -24.48 0.19
CA VAL A 182 -9.71 -24.25 -1.24
C VAL A 182 -8.25 -24.54 -1.59
N LEU A 183 -7.32 -24.09 -0.74
CA LEU A 183 -5.90 -24.36 -0.91
C LEU A 183 -5.62 -25.87 -0.86
N GLU A 184 -6.20 -26.57 0.10
CA GLU A 184 -6.03 -28.01 0.27
C GLU A 184 -6.66 -28.81 -0.87
N LEU A 185 -7.84 -28.40 -1.37
CA LEU A 185 -8.44 -29.03 -2.54
C LEU A 185 -7.57 -28.86 -3.80
N LEU A 186 -7.07 -27.65 -4.04
CA LEU A 186 -6.16 -27.38 -5.16
C LEU A 186 -4.84 -28.14 -5.03
N ARG A 187 -4.31 -28.25 -3.80
CA ARG A 187 -3.12 -29.03 -3.49
C ARG A 187 -3.35 -30.53 -3.74
N GLN A 188 -4.46 -31.09 -3.27
CA GLN A 188 -4.83 -32.49 -3.54
C GLN A 188 -4.97 -32.72 -5.05
N ALA A 189 -5.63 -31.81 -5.76
CA ALA A 189 -5.81 -31.89 -7.20
C ALA A 189 -4.48 -31.89 -7.98
N SER A 190 -3.41 -31.28 -7.45
CA SER A 190 -2.14 -31.20 -8.15
C SER A 190 -1.35 -32.52 -8.19
N PHE A 191 -1.69 -33.51 -7.35
CA PHE A 191 -0.97 -34.79 -7.29
C PHE A 191 -1.88 -36.03 -7.24
N ASP A 192 -3.22 -35.86 -7.17
CA ASP A 192 -4.16 -36.99 -7.25
C ASP A 192 -4.09 -37.61 -8.67
N PRO A 193 -3.73 -38.91 -8.81
CA PRO A 193 -3.65 -39.58 -10.10
C PRO A 193 -4.96 -39.59 -10.90
N ASN A 194 -6.10 -39.36 -10.26
CA ASN A 194 -7.41 -39.35 -10.91
C ASN A 194 -7.78 -37.98 -11.50
N VAL A 195 -7.00 -36.93 -11.21
CA VAL A 195 -7.26 -35.59 -11.75
C VAL A 195 -6.58 -35.43 -13.11
N LEU A 196 -7.39 -35.19 -14.14
CA LEU A 196 -6.92 -35.09 -15.53
C LEU A 196 -6.54 -33.65 -15.95
N ALA A 197 -7.26 -32.66 -15.42
CA ALA A 197 -7.06 -31.25 -15.76
C ALA A 197 -7.55 -30.34 -14.63
N ILE A 198 -6.89 -29.18 -14.48
CA ILE A 198 -7.30 -28.09 -13.58
C ILE A 198 -7.43 -26.82 -14.41
N LYS A 199 -8.59 -26.16 -14.32
CA LYS A 199 -8.80 -24.83 -14.88
C LYS A 199 -9.14 -23.89 -13.74
N ILE A 200 -8.44 -22.77 -13.65
CA ILE A 200 -8.62 -21.75 -12.62
C ILE A 200 -8.38 -20.37 -13.24
N ASN A 201 -9.18 -19.39 -12.82
CA ASN A 201 -8.97 -18.00 -13.19
C ASN A 201 -8.07 -17.33 -12.15
N ILE A 202 -7.13 -16.52 -12.61
CA ILE A 202 -6.28 -15.67 -11.79
C ILE A 202 -6.60 -14.24 -12.18
N TYR A 203 -6.93 -13.41 -11.20
CA TYR A 203 -7.21 -11.99 -11.34
C TYR A 203 -6.07 -11.19 -10.71
#